data_AF-A0A529ZEN4-F1
#
_entry.id   AF-A0A529ZEN4-F1
#
_cell.length_a   1.000
_cell.length_b   1.000
_cell.length_c   1.000
_cell.angle_alpha   90.00
_cell.angle_beta   90.00
_cell.angle_gamma   90.00
#
_symmetry.space_group_name_H-M   'P 1'
#
loop_
_entity.id
_entity.type
_entity.pdbx_description
1 polymer ?
#
loop_
_entity_poly.entity_id
_entity_poly.type
_entity_poly.pdbx_seq_one_letter_code
_entity_poly.pdbx_strand_id
1 'polypeptide(L)'
;PDLFVFTSAEVWPVIREYERSSTAILNGYVHPRVSGYLTALEQRLKGRGVPARPMLTKSNGGLMNAAEGKHACVNMLLSGTASGVIGASWLARQAGEDKILTLDIGGTSADFALIIGGEAQFGTGELIGE
;
A
#
# COMPACT_ATOMS: atom_id res chain seq x y z
N PRO A 1 -12.00 10.90 -26.35
CA PRO A 1 -10.72 10.69 -25.62
C PRO A 1 -10.88 9.60 -24.57
N ASP A 2 -10.11 8.52 -24.68
CA ASP A 2 -10.16 7.38 -23.75
C ASP A 2 -9.30 7.69 -22.51
N LEU A 3 -9.84 8.49 -21.61
CA LEU A 3 -9.19 8.91 -20.37
C LEU A 3 -9.85 8.22 -19.16
N PHE A 4 -9.03 7.85 -18.19
CA PHE A 4 -9.51 7.35 -16.91
C PHE A 4 -10.11 8.49 -16.10
N VAL A 5 -11.24 8.21 -15.46
CA VAL A 5 -11.95 9.16 -14.59
C VAL A 5 -12.12 8.52 -13.23
N PHE A 6 -11.82 9.28 -12.18
CA PHE A 6 -11.99 8.87 -10.79
C PHE A 6 -12.79 9.94 -10.08
N THR A 7 -13.84 9.54 -9.36
CA THR A 7 -14.49 10.47 -8.43
C THR A 7 -13.79 10.41 -7.09
N SER A 8 -13.63 11.55 -6.42
CA SER A 8 -12.96 11.57 -5.11
C SER A 8 -13.77 10.83 -4.03
N ALA A 9 -15.09 10.71 -4.23
CA ALA A 9 -15.97 9.89 -3.40
C ALA A 9 -15.73 8.37 -3.58
N GLU A 10 -15.32 7.91 -4.76
CA GLU A 10 -14.95 6.50 -4.96
C GLU A 10 -13.54 6.20 -4.41
N VAL A 11 -12.61 7.14 -4.55
CA VAL A 11 -11.21 6.94 -4.13
C VAL A 11 -11.04 7.05 -2.61
N TRP A 12 -11.61 8.09 -1.99
CA TRP A 12 -11.40 8.38 -0.56
C TRP A 12 -12.64 9.07 0.05
N PRO A 13 -13.68 8.29 0.44
CA PRO A 13 -14.99 8.79 0.88
C PRO A 13 -14.97 9.35 2.32
N VAL A 14 -14.12 10.32 2.60
CA VAL A 14 -14.04 10.99 3.91
C VAL A 14 -14.30 12.49 3.80
N ILE A 15 -14.71 13.09 4.92
CA ILE A 15 -14.89 14.54 5.03
C ILE A 15 -13.56 15.27 4.87
N ARG A 16 -13.60 16.58 4.56
CA ARG A 16 -12.48 17.48 4.17
C ARG A 16 -12.08 17.39 2.69
N GLU A 17 -12.21 18.51 2.00
CA GLU A 17 -12.04 18.64 0.56
C GLU A 17 -10.57 18.61 0.13
N TYR A 18 -9.65 19.15 0.93
CA TYR A 18 -8.24 19.19 0.58
C TYR A 18 -7.64 17.79 0.53
N GLU A 19 -7.69 17.04 1.63
CA GLU A 19 -7.14 15.68 1.72
C GLU A 19 -7.84 14.71 0.76
N ARG A 20 -9.17 14.84 0.61
CA ARG A 20 -9.94 14.02 -0.36
C ARG A 20 -9.54 14.32 -1.80
N SER A 21 -9.36 15.59 -2.16
CA SER A 21 -8.99 15.98 -3.52
C SER A 21 -7.53 15.65 -3.84
N SER A 22 -6.59 15.88 -2.91
CA SER A 22 -5.18 15.54 -3.09
C SER A 22 -4.98 14.03 -3.26
N THR A 23 -5.67 13.22 -2.45
CA THR A 23 -5.66 11.75 -2.57
C THR A 23 -6.20 11.29 -3.93
N ALA A 24 -7.29 11.89 -4.42
CA ALA A 24 -7.84 11.57 -5.74
C ALA A 24 -6.90 11.97 -6.88
N ILE A 25 -6.25 13.14 -6.79
CA ILE A 25 -5.24 13.60 -7.75
C ILE A 25 -4.06 12.63 -7.78
N LEU A 26 -3.52 12.24 -6.62
CA LEU A 26 -2.41 11.29 -6.51
C LEU A 26 -2.79 9.94 -7.14
N ASN A 27 -3.98 9.42 -6.85
CA ASN A 27 -4.47 8.18 -7.43
C ASN A 27 -4.50 8.25 -8.96
N GLY A 28 -5.09 9.32 -9.52
CA GLY A 28 -5.14 9.53 -10.97
C GLY A 28 -3.76 9.72 -11.60
N TYR A 29 -2.84 10.39 -10.91
CA TYR A 29 -1.47 10.63 -11.38
C TYR A 29 -0.66 9.35 -11.54
N VAL A 30 -0.71 8.46 -10.54
CA VAL A 30 0.05 7.19 -10.58
C VAL A 30 -0.65 6.09 -11.38
N HIS A 31 -1.97 6.19 -11.55
CA HIS A 31 -2.81 5.16 -12.16
C HIS A 31 -2.27 4.60 -13.50
N PRO A 32 -1.88 5.42 -14.51
CA PRO A 32 -1.48 4.87 -15.81
C PRO A 32 -0.27 3.92 -15.71
N ARG A 33 0.69 4.23 -14.84
CA ARG A 33 1.89 3.40 -14.63
C ARG A 33 1.54 2.12 -13.88
N VAL A 34 0.79 2.25 -12.79
CA VAL A 34 0.36 1.10 -11.96
C VAL A 34 -0.50 0.15 -12.79
N SER A 35 -1.45 0.68 -13.54
CA SER A 35 -2.39 -0.11 -14.34
C SER A 35 -1.70 -0.89 -15.45
N GLY A 36 -0.75 -0.25 -16.15
CA GLY A 36 0.09 -0.93 -17.13
C GLY A 36 0.91 -2.07 -16.51
N TYR A 37 1.56 -1.81 -15.38
CA TYR A 37 2.38 -2.81 -14.69
C TYR A 37 1.57 -4.01 -14.21
N LEU A 38 0.46 -3.77 -13.50
CA LEU A 38 -0.37 -4.84 -12.95
C LEU A 38 -1.01 -5.68 -14.06
N THR A 39 -1.42 -5.05 -15.16
CA THR A 39 -1.94 -5.76 -16.33
C THR A 39 -0.87 -6.64 -16.97
N ALA A 40 0.35 -6.14 -17.16
CA ALA A 40 1.45 -6.93 -17.70
C ALA A 40 1.85 -8.10 -16.76
N LEU A 41 1.82 -7.88 -15.45
CA LEU A 41 2.07 -8.92 -14.45
C LEU A 41 1.03 -10.04 -14.53
N GLU A 42 -0.26 -9.71 -14.51
CA GLU A 42 -1.36 -10.68 -14.62
C GLU A 42 -1.26 -11.52 -15.91
N GLN A 43 -1.01 -10.85 -17.04
CA GLN A 43 -0.87 -11.52 -18.33
C GLN A 43 0.33 -12.49 -18.35
N ARG A 44 1.48 -12.09 -17.78
CA ARG A 44 2.68 -12.93 -17.72
C ARG A 44 2.48 -14.13 -16.81
N LEU A 45 1.86 -13.94 -15.64
CA LEU A 45 1.56 -15.04 -14.72
C LEU A 45 0.61 -16.05 -15.36
N LYS A 46 -0.46 -15.56 -15.99
CA LYS A 46 -1.41 -16.40 -16.75
C LYS A 46 -0.73 -17.13 -17.89
N GLY A 47 0.09 -16.45 -18.68
CA GLY A 47 0.83 -17.04 -19.82
C GLY A 47 1.84 -18.11 -19.40
N ARG A 48 2.30 -18.09 -18.14
CA ARG A 48 3.18 -19.13 -17.56
C ARG A 48 2.41 -20.24 -16.82
N GLY A 49 1.07 -20.22 -16.84
CA GLY A 49 0.25 -21.23 -16.17
C GLY A 49 0.25 -21.15 -14.65
N VAL A 50 0.56 -19.99 -14.06
CA VAL A 50 0.46 -19.79 -12.61
C VAL A 50 -1.02 -19.75 -12.22
N PRO A 51 -1.51 -20.70 -11.40
CA PRO A 51 -2.94 -20.78 -11.08
C PRO A 51 -3.37 -19.77 -10.00
N ALA A 52 -2.41 -19.29 -9.20
CA ALA A 52 -2.67 -18.35 -8.12
C ALA A 52 -2.97 -16.94 -8.66
N ARG A 53 -3.95 -16.29 -8.05
CA ARG A 53 -4.25 -14.88 -8.32
C ARG A 53 -3.16 -14.00 -7.70
N PRO A 54 -2.58 -13.02 -8.42
CA PRO A 54 -1.63 -12.10 -7.83
C PRO A 54 -2.31 -11.22 -6.77
N MET A 55 -1.69 -11.19 -5.60
CA MET A 55 -2.05 -10.33 -4.47
C MET A 55 -0.97 -9.29 -4.25
N LEU A 56 -1.38 -8.11 -3.83
CA LEU A 56 -0.56 -6.93 -3.59
C LEU A 56 -0.73 -6.51 -2.14
N THR A 57 0.29 -5.91 -1.56
CA THR A 57 0.25 -5.38 -0.20
C THR A 57 -0.28 -3.95 -0.18
N LYS A 58 -0.89 -3.58 0.95
CA LYS A 58 -1.47 -2.26 1.19
C LYS A 58 -0.64 -1.50 2.22
N SER A 59 -0.75 -0.17 2.23
CA SER A 59 -0.16 0.71 3.24
C SER A 59 -0.62 0.39 4.66
N ASN A 60 -1.82 -0.19 4.81
CA ASN A 60 -2.34 -0.63 6.10
C ASN A 60 -1.92 -2.05 6.51
N GLY A 61 -0.96 -2.66 5.80
CA GLY A 61 -0.47 -4.02 6.08
C GLY A 61 -1.38 -5.15 5.57
N GLY A 62 -2.54 -4.83 5.00
CA GLY A 62 -3.44 -5.81 4.39
C GLY A 62 -3.06 -6.18 2.96
N LEU A 63 -3.91 -7.00 2.32
CA LEU A 63 -3.78 -7.40 0.93
C LEU A 63 -4.90 -6.82 0.04
N MET A 64 -4.63 -6.72 -1.25
CA MET A 64 -5.60 -6.44 -2.32
C MET A 64 -5.24 -7.23 -3.58
N ASN A 65 -6.20 -7.40 -4.48
CA ASN A 65 -5.93 -7.99 -5.79
C ASN A 65 -5.53 -6.93 -6.83
N ALA A 66 -5.04 -7.36 -7.98
CA ALA A 66 -4.61 -6.45 -9.04
C ALA A 66 -5.73 -5.55 -9.60
N ALA A 67 -6.99 -5.98 -9.63
CA ALA A 67 -8.09 -5.12 -10.09
C ALA A 67 -8.36 -3.98 -9.09
N GLU A 68 -8.35 -4.29 -7.78
CA GLU A 68 -8.43 -3.28 -6.72
C GLU A 68 -7.22 -2.33 -6.77
N GLY A 69 -6.02 -2.86 -6.97
CA GLY A 69 -4.80 -2.06 -7.09
C GLY A 69 -4.78 -1.13 -8.28
N LYS A 70 -5.49 -1.45 -9.37
CA LYS A 70 -5.72 -0.53 -10.49
C LYS A 70 -6.72 0.57 -10.12
N HIS A 71 -7.74 0.28 -9.34
CA HIS A 71 -8.76 1.27 -9.02
C HIS A 71 -8.31 2.24 -7.92
N ALA A 72 -7.73 1.72 -6.84
CA ALA A 72 -7.28 2.45 -5.66
C ALA A 72 -5.76 2.32 -5.46
N CYS A 73 -5.00 2.76 -6.48
CA CYS A 73 -3.54 2.71 -6.52
C CYS A 73 -2.88 3.36 -5.30
N VAL A 74 -3.48 4.44 -4.80
CA VAL A 74 -2.99 5.22 -3.65
C VAL A 74 -2.83 4.37 -2.38
N ASN A 75 -3.62 3.30 -2.23
CA ASN A 75 -3.55 2.38 -1.09
C ASN A 75 -2.30 1.48 -1.09
N MET A 76 -1.45 1.55 -2.11
CA MET A 76 -0.17 0.83 -2.17
C MET A 76 1.04 1.70 -1.81
N LEU A 77 0.85 3.01 -1.59
CA LEU A 77 1.95 3.90 -1.22
C LEU A 77 2.58 3.41 0.08
N LEU A 78 3.90 3.24 0.13
CA LEU A 78 4.62 2.71 1.31
C LEU A 78 4.15 1.31 1.78
N SER A 79 3.51 0.53 0.90
CA SER A 79 3.05 -0.83 1.24
C SER A 79 4.17 -1.81 1.60
N GLY A 80 5.39 -1.59 1.09
CA GLY A 80 6.56 -2.42 1.37
C GLY A 80 6.99 -2.34 2.84
N THR A 81 7.16 -1.12 3.35
CA THR A 81 7.53 -0.89 4.77
C THR A 81 6.43 -1.40 5.69
N ALA A 82 5.16 -1.11 5.38
CA ALA A 82 4.03 -1.63 6.13
C ALA A 82 4.04 -3.17 6.21
N SER A 83 4.35 -3.86 5.11
CA SER A 83 4.47 -5.33 5.08
C SER A 83 5.61 -5.84 5.96
N GLY A 84 6.74 -5.12 5.95
CA GLY A 84 7.89 -5.41 6.83
C GLY A 84 7.50 -5.31 8.30
N VAL A 85 6.75 -4.26 8.68
CA VAL A 85 6.26 -4.07 10.06
C VAL A 85 5.30 -5.20 10.45
N ILE A 86 4.36 -5.59 9.58
CA ILE A 86 3.46 -6.73 9.87
C ILE A 86 4.25 -8.03 10.09
N GLY A 87 5.26 -8.30 9.26
CA GLY A 87 6.15 -9.45 9.43
C GLY A 87 6.93 -9.39 10.74
N ALA A 88 7.46 -8.21 11.08
CA ALA A 88 8.18 -7.99 12.33
C ALA A 88 7.28 -8.15 13.57
N SER A 89 6.03 -7.66 13.53
CA SER A 89 5.05 -7.90 14.60
C SER A 89 4.76 -9.38 14.80
N TRP A 90 4.62 -10.14 13.71
CA TRP A 90 4.48 -11.59 13.79
C TRP A 90 5.69 -12.24 14.45
N LEU A 91 6.91 -11.88 14.03
CA LEU A 91 8.15 -12.42 14.59
C LEU A 91 8.34 -12.04 16.07
N ALA A 92 8.03 -10.80 16.45
CA ALA A 92 8.11 -10.31 17.83
C ALA A 92 7.27 -11.17 18.78
N ARG A 93 6.02 -11.47 18.38
CA ARG A 93 5.13 -12.37 19.13
C ARG A 93 5.71 -13.79 19.26
N GLN A 94 6.37 -14.30 18.22
CA GLN A 94 7.04 -15.61 18.32
C GLN A 94 8.27 -15.59 19.23
N ALA A 95 8.96 -14.45 19.32
CA ALA A 95 10.11 -14.26 20.20
C ALA A 95 9.73 -13.96 21.65
N GLY A 96 8.45 -13.69 21.95
CA GLY A 96 8.00 -13.25 23.28
C GLY A 96 8.37 -11.79 23.58
N GLU A 97 8.60 -10.98 22.55
CA GLU A 97 8.97 -9.57 22.67
C GLU A 97 7.77 -8.68 22.35
N ASP A 98 7.26 -7.97 23.35
CA ASP A 98 6.06 -7.17 23.21
C ASP A 98 6.33 -5.73 22.76
N LYS A 99 7.58 -5.26 22.81
CA LYS A 99 7.96 -3.88 22.47
C LYS A 99 9.24 -3.86 21.64
N ILE A 100 9.11 -3.61 20.34
CA ILE A 100 10.25 -3.57 19.44
C ILE A 100 10.21 -2.34 18.52
N LEU A 101 11.38 -1.92 18.07
CA LEU A 101 11.56 -0.90 17.05
C LEU A 101 12.17 -1.58 15.81
N THR A 102 11.51 -1.49 14.66
CA THR A 102 12.08 -1.97 13.40
C THR A 102 12.97 -0.90 12.79
N LEU A 103 14.00 -1.33 12.06
CA LEU A 103 14.86 -0.46 11.28
C LEU A 103 15.18 -1.17 9.96
N ASP A 104 14.68 -0.62 8.85
CA ASP A 104 14.96 -1.08 7.49
C ASP A 104 15.83 -0.02 6.80
N ILE A 105 17.08 -0.36 6.50
CA ILE A 105 18.03 0.56 5.88
C ILE A 105 18.30 0.06 4.46
N GLY A 106 17.87 0.84 3.48
CA GLY A 106 18.23 0.66 2.08
C GLY A 106 19.41 1.55 1.66
N GLY A 107 19.70 1.56 0.35
CA GLY A 107 20.72 2.45 -0.22
C GLY A 107 20.30 3.92 -0.34
N THR A 108 19.04 4.26 -0.03
CA THR A 108 18.47 5.60 -0.25
C THR A 108 17.70 6.11 0.95
N SER A 109 16.92 5.24 1.61
CA SER A 109 16.09 5.58 2.77
C SER A 109 16.41 4.68 3.96
N ALA A 110 15.98 5.14 5.13
CA ALA A 110 15.86 4.32 6.32
C ALA A 110 14.46 4.50 6.89
N ASP A 111 13.77 3.40 7.14
CA ASP A 111 12.40 3.36 7.64
C ASP A 111 12.40 2.72 9.03
N PHE A 112 11.64 3.28 9.96
CA PHE A 112 11.49 2.74 11.32
C PHE A 112 10.03 2.68 11.72
N ALA A 113 9.67 1.69 12.53
CA ALA A 113 8.32 1.56 13.07
C ALA A 113 8.34 0.99 14.47
N LEU A 114 7.41 1.47 15.29
CA LEU A 114 7.24 1.01 16.66
C LEU A 114 6.16 -0.08 16.70
N ILE A 115 6.45 -1.16 17.41
CA ILE A 115 5.52 -2.27 17.68
C ILE A 115 5.33 -2.34 19.20
N ILE A 116 4.08 -2.27 19.64
CA ILE A 116 3.71 -2.26 21.07
C ILE A 116 2.64 -3.32 21.29
N GLY A 117 2.82 -4.15 22.32
CA GLY A 117 1.94 -5.28 22.59
C GLY A 117 1.96 -6.32 21.46
N GLY A 118 3.08 -6.42 20.73
CA GLY A 118 3.18 -7.29 19.56
C GLY A 118 2.37 -6.81 18.34
N GLU A 119 1.81 -5.58 18.36
CA GLU A 119 0.98 -5.04 17.29
C GLU A 119 1.61 -3.79 16.63
N ALA A 120 1.44 -3.71 15.31
CA ALA A 120 1.84 -2.54 14.52
C ALA A 120 1.01 -1.32 14.93
N GLN A 121 1.67 -0.17 15.04
CA GLN A 121 1.01 1.09 15.38
C GLN A 121 0.60 1.85 14.12
N PHE A 122 -0.61 2.40 14.11
CA PHE A 122 -1.16 3.17 12.99
C PHE A 122 -1.36 4.63 13.40
N GLY A 123 -0.84 5.55 12.59
CA GLY A 123 -1.08 6.98 12.73
C GLY A 123 -2.32 7.44 11.96
N THR A 124 -2.93 8.54 12.41
CA THR A 124 -3.92 9.30 11.64
C THR A 124 -3.42 10.72 11.45
N GLY A 125 -3.55 11.27 10.23
CA GLY A 125 -3.19 12.67 9.95
C GLY A 125 -1.80 12.88 9.35
N GLU A 126 -1.20 11.85 8.76
CA GLU A 126 0.06 12.00 8.02
C GLU A 126 -0.17 12.76 6.70
N LEU A 127 0.76 13.67 6.39
CA LEU A 127 0.82 14.38 5.11
C LEU A 127 1.44 13.46 4.05
N ILE A 128 0.78 13.34 2.89
CA ILE A 128 1.38 12.70 1.71
C ILE A 128 2.04 13.81 0.88
N GLY A 129 3.36 13.90 0.94
CA GLY A 129 4.16 14.96 0.33
C GLY A 129 4.75 15.93 1.36
N GLU A 130 5.64 16.82 0.92
CA GLU A 130 6.01 18.03 1.66
C GLU A 130 4.93 19.10 1.53
#